data_AF-A0A7S1W3M7-F1
#
_entry.id   AF-A0A7S1W3M7-F1
#
_cell.length_a   1.000
_cell.length_b   1.000
_cell.length_c   1.000
_cell.angle_alpha   90.00
_cell.angle_beta   90.00
_cell.angle_gamma   90.00
#
_symmetry.space_group_name_H-M   'P 1'
#
loop_
_entity.id
_entity.type
_entity.pdbx_description
1 polymer ?
#
loop_
_entity_poly.entity_id
_entity_poly.type
_entity_poly.pdbx_seq_one_letter_code
_entity_poly.pdbx_strand_id
1 'polypeptide(L)'
;GVLADVAGDHVNPSAAQPMSFGAAAGCQFAQFTCNTTGGGRGRWWCFDTDSSRTACTADGTGVGFCDVQQSAATVPERYQYFADPSLTGAAFSDGCPVVRPYSNHMCTQARGQTSDDVVLGETYSAQSRCVETDGLLRDGYAVSGLPVHRCLAARCTTTGRLIITVGDSASRVCTSRGER
;
A
#
# COMPACT_ATOMS: atom_id res chain seq x y z
N GLY A 1 21.30 4.07 11.72
CA GLY A 1 21.46 2.81 12.48
C GLY A 1 22.74 2.17 12.03
N VAL A 2 22.64 1.17 11.15
CA VAL A 2 23.79 0.38 10.66
C VAL A 2 24.99 1.20 10.21
N LEU A 3 24.80 2.31 9.49
CA LEU A 3 25.92 3.17 9.05
C LEU A 3 26.70 3.79 10.23
N ALA A 4 26.00 4.19 11.30
CA ALA A 4 26.66 4.69 12.50
C ALA A 4 27.43 3.58 13.24
N ASP A 5 26.91 2.36 13.21
CA ASP A 5 27.49 1.21 13.92
C ASP A 5 28.71 0.61 13.19
N VAL A 6 28.69 0.59 11.84
CA VAL A 6 29.71 -0.08 11.02
C VAL A 6 30.81 0.87 10.56
N ALA A 7 30.48 2.13 10.25
CA ALA A 7 31.44 3.07 9.65
C ALA A 7 31.98 4.12 10.63
N GLY A 8 31.43 4.20 11.86
CA GLY A 8 31.76 5.28 12.80
C GLY A 8 31.29 6.66 12.35
N ASP A 9 30.45 6.73 11.32
CA ASP A 9 29.89 7.96 10.79
C ASP A 9 28.81 8.53 11.72
N HIS A 10 28.81 9.85 11.90
CA HIS A 10 27.74 10.54 12.61
C HIS A 10 26.52 10.72 11.71
N VAL A 11 25.52 9.85 11.90
CA VAL A 11 24.22 9.97 11.23
C VAL A 11 23.34 10.98 11.98
N ASN A 12 22.65 11.87 11.26
CA ASN A 12 21.65 12.75 11.85
C ASN A 12 20.28 12.04 11.94
N PRO A 13 19.85 11.53 13.10
CA PRO A 13 18.58 10.83 13.24
C PRO A 13 17.37 11.74 13.00
N SER A 14 17.52 13.06 13.20
CA SER A 14 16.43 14.03 12.99
C SER A 14 16.10 14.24 11.51
N ALA A 15 16.98 13.84 10.60
CA ALA A 15 16.76 13.87 9.16
C ALA A 15 16.22 12.53 8.60
N ALA A 16 16.00 11.53 9.45
CA ALA A 16 15.54 10.23 9.00
C ALA A 16 14.10 10.31 8.47
N GLN A 17 13.87 9.76 7.27
CA GLN A 17 12.52 9.68 6.71
C GLN A 17 11.72 8.59 7.45
N PRO A 18 10.45 8.86 7.79
CA PRO A 18 9.60 7.85 8.40
C PRO A 18 9.26 6.76 7.38
N MET A 19 9.41 5.49 7.78
CA MET A 19 8.90 4.35 7.04
C MET A 19 7.55 3.96 7.65
N SER A 20 6.51 3.85 6.81
CA SER A 20 5.18 3.43 7.28
C SER A 20 5.19 1.96 7.68
N PHE A 21 5.80 1.11 6.86
CA PHE A 21 5.79 -0.35 7.03
C PHE A 21 6.30 -0.80 8.41
N GLY A 22 5.46 -1.53 9.14
CA GLY A 22 5.78 -2.02 10.48
C GLY A 22 5.86 -0.94 11.58
N ALA A 23 5.64 0.34 11.25
CA ALA A 23 5.71 1.43 12.22
C ALA A 23 4.66 1.25 13.32
N ALA A 24 5.11 1.33 14.58
CA ALA A 24 4.27 1.15 15.76
C ALA A 24 3.49 -0.19 15.80
N ALA A 25 3.93 -1.22 15.06
CA ALA A 25 3.28 -2.54 15.07
C ALA A 25 3.62 -3.38 16.31
N GLY A 26 4.63 -2.97 17.09
CA GLY A 26 5.07 -3.65 18.30
C GLY A 26 5.90 -4.92 18.04
N CYS A 27 6.37 -5.57 19.10
CA CYS A 27 7.26 -6.74 19.00
C CYS A 27 6.61 -7.92 18.28
N GLN A 28 5.28 -8.02 18.33
CA GLN A 28 4.54 -9.10 17.70
C GLN A 28 4.68 -9.10 16.16
N PHE A 29 4.99 -7.96 15.55
CA PHE A 29 5.28 -7.88 14.12
C PHE A 29 6.50 -8.70 13.71
N ALA A 30 7.53 -8.76 14.56
CA ALA A 30 8.78 -9.48 14.28
C ALA A 30 8.81 -10.91 14.86
N GLN A 31 7.98 -11.20 15.87
CA GLN A 31 8.03 -12.48 16.59
C GLN A 31 7.08 -13.55 16.06
N PHE A 32 6.03 -13.17 15.33
CA PHE A 32 5.01 -14.10 14.84
C PHE A 32 4.94 -14.09 13.31
N THR A 33 4.36 -15.16 12.75
CA THR A 33 4.09 -15.26 11.31
C THR A 33 3.07 -14.21 10.86
N CYS A 34 3.20 -13.77 9.62
CA CYS A 34 2.37 -12.72 9.04
C CYS A 34 0.88 -13.06 8.95
N ASN A 35 0.49 -14.33 8.94
CA ASN A 35 -0.90 -14.78 8.87
C ASN A 35 -1.64 -14.82 10.22
N THR A 36 -0.97 -14.45 11.32
CA THR A 36 -1.63 -14.42 12.63
C THR A 36 -2.38 -13.11 12.85
N THR A 37 -3.67 -13.19 13.17
CA THR A 37 -4.50 -12.04 13.51
C THR A 37 -4.04 -11.42 14.84
N GLY A 38 -3.59 -10.16 14.80
CA GLY A 38 -3.08 -9.43 15.97
C GLY A 38 -2.08 -8.33 15.58
N GLY A 39 -1.92 -7.32 16.43
CA GLY A 39 -0.88 -6.29 16.27
C GLY A 39 -0.97 -5.38 15.04
N GLY A 40 -2.13 -5.28 14.37
CA GLY A 40 -2.29 -4.45 13.17
C GLY A 40 -1.53 -4.96 11.94
N ARG A 41 -1.18 -6.26 11.91
CA ARG A 41 -0.44 -6.92 10.83
C ARG A 41 -1.22 -7.04 9.51
N GLY A 42 -2.55 -7.07 9.56
CA GLY A 42 -3.42 -7.03 8.38
C GLY A 42 -3.27 -5.74 7.53
N ARG A 43 -2.61 -4.71 8.07
CA ARG A 43 -2.28 -3.48 7.32
C ARG A 43 -1.10 -3.64 6.36
N TRP A 44 -0.24 -4.63 6.61
CA TRP A 44 1.04 -4.79 5.93
C TRP A 44 1.06 -6.01 5.02
N TRP A 45 0.31 -7.04 5.42
CA TRP A 45 0.22 -8.32 4.71
C TRP A 45 -1.20 -8.50 4.18
N CYS A 46 -1.30 -9.13 3.02
CA CYS A 46 -2.57 -9.49 2.42
C CYS A 46 -2.63 -11.02 2.27
N PHE A 47 -3.82 -11.60 2.29
CA PHE A 47 -4.02 -13.05 2.14
C PHE A 47 -5.14 -13.38 1.14
N ASP A 48 -5.54 -12.40 0.34
CA ASP A 48 -6.52 -12.61 -0.72
C ASP A 48 -5.84 -13.33 -1.90
N THR A 49 -6.42 -14.46 -2.31
CA THR A 49 -5.94 -15.22 -3.48
C THR A 49 -6.58 -14.74 -4.79
N ASP A 50 -7.62 -13.90 -4.71
CA ASP A 50 -8.27 -13.32 -5.87
C ASP A 50 -7.49 -12.09 -6.37
N SER A 51 -6.70 -12.30 -7.42
CA SER A 51 -5.93 -11.22 -8.07
C SER A 51 -6.77 -10.12 -8.72
N SER A 52 -8.10 -10.27 -8.79
CA SER A 52 -9.02 -9.21 -9.24
C SER A 52 -9.32 -8.19 -8.14
N ARG A 53 -9.07 -8.54 -6.87
CA ARG A 53 -9.23 -7.63 -5.74
C ARG A 53 -8.06 -6.68 -5.68
N THR A 54 -8.37 -5.40 -5.87
CA THR A 54 -7.38 -4.34 -5.82
C THR A 54 -7.09 -3.92 -4.39
N ALA A 55 -5.87 -3.44 -4.15
CA ALA A 55 -5.46 -2.83 -2.90
C ALA A 55 -4.38 -1.78 -3.16
N CYS A 56 -4.16 -0.88 -2.20
CA CYS A 56 -3.02 0.03 -2.26
C CYS A 56 -1.74 -0.64 -1.75
N THR A 57 -0.61 -0.36 -2.40
CA THR A 57 0.69 -0.75 -1.88
C THR A 57 0.96 -0.13 -0.50
N ALA A 58 1.85 -0.74 0.29
CA ALA A 58 2.14 -0.30 1.66
C ALA A 58 2.77 1.11 1.73
N ASP A 59 3.49 1.51 0.69
CA ASP A 59 4.03 2.85 0.49
C ASP A 59 3.03 3.82 -0.18
N GLY A 60 1.86 3.32 -0.60
CA GLY A 60 0.80 4.10 -1.23
C GLY A 60 1.18 4.67 -2.60
N THR A 61 2.15 4.09 -3.30
CA THR A 61 2.63 4.61 -4.59
C THR A 61 1.94 4.00 -5.80
N GLY A 62 1.19 2.90 -5.63
CA GLY A 62 0.44 2.27 -6.70
C GLY A 62 -0.79 1.50 -6.21
N VAL A 63 -1.70 1.26 -7.15
CA VAL A 63 -2.79 0.29 -7.02
C VAL A 63 -2.27 -1.06 -7.49
N GLY A 64 -2.62 -2.11 -6.78
CA GLY A 64 -2.10 -3.44 -7.02
C GLY A 64 -3.06 -4.52 -6.59
N PHE A 65 -2.54 -5.73 -6.47
CA PHE A 65 -3.24 -6.92 -6.01
C PHE A 65 -2.38 -7.64 -4.98
N CYS A 66 -2.99 -8.52 -4.21
CA CYS A 66 -2.23 -9.35 -3.30
C CYS A 66 -1.33 -10.34 -4.07
N ASP A 67 -0.01 -10.25 -3.88
CA ASP A 67 0.95 -11.08 -4.61
C ASP A 67 1.08 -12.46 -3.97
N VAL A 68 0.03 -13.26 -4.15
CA VAL A 68 0.04 -14.69 -3.83
C VAL A 68 0.43 -15.45 -5.08
N GLN A 69 1.43 -16.31 -4.95
CA GLN A 69 2.05 -17.05 -6.02
C GLN A 69 1.93 -18.55 -5.76
N GLN A 70 1.75 -19.27 -6.86
CA GLN A 70 1.78 -20.73 -6.87
C GLN A 70 3.24 -21.19 -6.97
N SER A 71 3.73 -21.86 -5.94
CA SER A 71 5.03 -22.52 -5.95
C SER A 71 4.95 -23.84 -6.71
N ALA A 72 6.03 -24.18 -7.43
CA ALA A 72 6.16 -25.46 -8.13
C ALA A 72 6.35 -26.66 -7.18
N ALA A 73 6.77 -26.39 -5.94
CA ALA A 73 6.96 -27.38 -4.89
C ALA A 73 6.29 -26.93 -3.59
N THR A 74 6.07 -27.87 -2.68
CA THR A 74 5.60 -27.58 -1.33
C THR A 74 6.52 -26.56 -0.65
N VAL A 75 5.93 -25.47 -0.17
CA VAL A 75 6.62 -24.41 0.56
C VAL A 75 7.12 -24.99 1.90
N PRO A 76 8.32 -24.66 2.39
CA PRO A 76 8.78 -25.14 3.70
C PRO A 76 7.81 -24.75 4.83
N GLU A 77 7.57 -25.64 5.79
CA GLU A 77 6.57 -25.49 6.85
C GLU A 77 6.63 -24.12 7.57
N ARG A 78 7.83 -23.62 7.87
CA ARG A 78 8.03 -22.31 8.52
C ARG A 78 7.56 -21.09 7.71
N TYR A 79 7.31 -21.26 6.41
CA TYR A 79 6.83 -20.25 5.47
C TYR A 79 5.45 -20.59 4.89
N GLN A 80 4.80 -21.64 5.39
CA GLN A 80 3.44 -21.97 4.99
C GLN A 80 2.45 -21.07 5.74
N TYR A 81 1.84 -20.15 5.00
CA TYR A 81 0.89 -19.19 5.58
C TYR A 81 -0.56 -19.43 5.15
N PHE A 82 -0.77 -20.31 4.18
CA PHE A 82 -2.06 -20.66 3.60
C PHE A 82 -2.43 -22.11 3.94
N ALA A 83 -3.71 -22.44 3.82
CA ALA A 83 -4.17 -23.83 3.94
C ALA A 83 -3.63 -24.72 2.81
N ASP A 84 -3.46 -24.16 1.61
CA ASP A 84 -2.74 -24.81 0.51
C ASP A 84 -1.23 -24.59 0.69
N PRO A 85 -0.43 -25.66 0.91
CA PRO A 85 0.99 -25.56 1.18
C PRO A 85 1.84 -25.23 -0.06
N SER A 86 1.20 -25.03 -1.22
CA SER A 86 1.85 -24.60 -2.45
C SER A 86 1.69 -23.10 -2.71
N LEU A 87 0.90 -22.38 -1.89
CA LEU A 87 0.77 -20.92 -1.98
C LEU A 87 1.80 -20.21 -1.10
N THR A 88 2.41 -19.17 -1.65
CA THR A 88 3.40 -18.32 -0.97
C THR A 88 3.32 -16.89 -1.49
N GLY A 89 3.82 -15.94 -0.71
CA GLY A 89 4.17 -14.60 -1.17
C GLY A 89 5.60 -14.53 -1.70
N ALA A 90 6.11 -13.31 -1.83
CA ALA A 90 7.43 -13.03 -2.36
C ALA A 90 8.57 -13.52 -1.45
N ALA A 91 9.69 -13.91 -2.04
CA ALA A 91 10.85 -14.43 -1.30
C ALA A 91 11.50 -13.39 -0.36
N PHE A 92 11.48 -12.10 -0.73
CA PHE A 92 12.07 -11.03 0.10
C PHE A 92 11.30 -10.76 1.39
N SER A 93 10.05 -11.22 1.47
CA SER A 93 9.18 -11.09 2.63
C SER A 93 8.99 -12.43 3.35
N ASP A 94 9.97 -13.34 3.22
CA ASP A 94 9.90 -14.70 3.81
C ASP A 94 8.65 -15.49 3.38
N GLY A 95 8.11 -15.21 2.20
CA GLY A 95 6.87 -15.82 1.70
C GLY A 95 5.60 -15.15 2.22
N CYS A 96 5.68 -14.07 3.00
CA CYS A 96 4.52 -13.29 3.40
C CYS A 96 3.99 -12.49 2.20
N PRO A 97 2.70 -12.55 1.86
CA PRO A 97 2.18 -11.85 0.70
C PRO A 97 2.01 -10.36 0.99
N VAL A 98 2.41 -9.54 0.04
CA VAL A 98 2.25 -8.08 0.06
C VAL A 98 1.52 -7.65 -1.20
N VAL A 99 0.93 -6.45 -1.15
CA VAL A 99 0.31 -5.87 -2.34
C VAL A 99 1.40 -5.50 -3.34
N ARG A 100 1.38 -6.12 -4.52
CA ARG A 100 2.26 -5.78 -5.64
C ARG A 100 1.53 -4.83 -6.59
N PRO A 101 2.11 -3.66 -6.92
CA PRO A 101 1.47 -2.72 -7.82
C PRO A 101 1.36 -3.30 -9.23
N TYR A 102 0.29 -2.97 -9.94
CA TYR A 102 0.23 -3.20 -11.37
C TYR A 102 1.25 -2.29 -12.09
N SER A 103 1.90 -2.82 -13.12
CA SER A 103 2.92 -2.07 -13.88
C SER A 103 2.35 -0.84 -14.62
N ASN A 104 1.04 -0.83 -14.86
CA ASN A 104 0.27 0.24 -15.49
C ASN A 104 -0.60 1.04 -14.49
N HIS A 105 -0.48 0.81 -13.18
CA HIS A 105 -1.30 1.51 -12.17
C HIS A 105 -0.42 2.10 -11.05
N MET A 106 0.73 2.64 -11.45
CA MET A 106 1.68 3.33 -10.57
C MET A 106 1.28 4.80 -10.43
N CYS A 107 0.62 5.18 -9.35
CA CYS A 107 0.12 6.55 -9.14
C CYS A 107 1.20 7.63 -9.28
N THR A 108 2.45 7.30 -8.95
CA THR A 108 3.56 8.26 -8.99
C THR A 108 4.07 8.59 -10.40
N GLN A 109 3.61 7.85 -11.42
CA GLN A 109 4.07 7.95 -12.80
C GLN A 109 2.86 7.97 -13.73
N ALA A 110 2.83 8.82 -14.75
CA ALA A 110 1.74 8.84 -15.73
C ALA A 110 1.68 7.60 -16.67
N ARG A 111 2.30 6.49 -16.26
CA ARG A 111 2.39 5.27 -17.03
C ARG A 111 1.15 4.41 -16.77
N GLY A 112 0.25 4.39 -17.75
CA GLY A 112 -0.93 3.54 -17.73
C GLY A 112 -2.23 4.21 -17.28
N GLN A 113 -2.22 5.53 -17.04
CA GLN A 113 -3.44 6.32 -16.86
C GLN A 113 -4.36 6.15 -18.06
N THR A 114 -5.60 5.74 -17.80
CA THR A 114 -6.63 5.54 -18.82
C THR A 114 -7.56 6.76 -18.94
N SER A 115 -8.39 6.79 -19.99
CA SER A 115 -9.46 7.79 -20.09
C SER A 115 -10.47 7.67 -18.95
N ASP A 116 -10.75 6.44 -18.50
CA ASP A 116 -11.72 6.18 -17.44
C ASP A 116 -11.20 6.70 -16.10
N ASP A 117 -9.90 6.54 -15.85
CA ASP A 117 -9.22 7.12 -14.68
C ASP A 117 -9.41 8.63 -14.62
N VAL A 118 -9.16 9.33 -15.73
CA VAL A 118 -9.30 10.79 -15.84
C VAL A 118 -10.75 11.22 -15.62
N VAL A 119 -11.70 10.48 -16.20
CA VAL A 119 -13.13 10.73 -16.07
C VAL A 119 -13.57 10.61 -14.61
N LEU A 120 -13.06 9.60 -13.90
CA LEU A 120 -13.36 9.35 -12.48
C LEU A 120 -12.60 10.30 -11.52
N GLY A 121 -11.69 11.12 -12.05
CA GLY A 121 -10.94 12.13 -11.29
C GLY A 121 -9.62 11.64 -10.72
N GLU A 122 -9.07 10.54 -11.23
CA GLU A 122 -7.74 10.07 -10.88
C GLU A 122 -6.65 10.91 -11.53
N THR A 123 -5.51 11.01 -10.85
CA THR A 123 -4.37 11.81 -11.27
C THR A 123 -3.10 11.01 -11.03
N TYR A 124 -2.20 11.02 -12.01
CA TYR A 124 -0.92 10.33 -11.94
C TYR A 124 0.21 11.34 -12.01
N SER A 125 0.95 11.49 -10.91
CA SER A 125 1.98 12.50 -10.74
C SER A 125 2.91 12.10 -9.60
N ALA A 126 4.09 12.72 -9.48
CA ALA A 126 5.00 12.47 -8.35
C ALA A 126 4.35 12.68 -6.96
N GLN A 127 3.29 13.49 -6.89
CA GLN A 127 2.53 13.80 -5.67
C GLN A 127 1.29 12.93 -5.49
N SER A 128 0.91 12.14 -6.50
CA SER A 128 -0.23 11.26 -6.41
C SER A 128 0.07 10.04 -5.57
N ARG A 129 -0.93 9.60 -4.80
CA ARG A 129 -0.86 8.43 -3.94
C ARG A 129 -2.10 7.56 -4.15
N CYS A 130 -1.95 6.27 -3.89
CA CYS A 130 -3.05 5.33 -3.84
C CYS A 130 -3.86 5.57 -2.56
N VAL A 131 -5.15 5.79 -2.74
CA VAL A 131 -6.11 6.06 -1.67
C VAL A 131 -7.25 5.06 -1.78
N GLU A 132 -7.56 4.40 -0.68
CA GLU A 132 -8.79 3.62 -0.52
C GLU A 132 -9.95 4.59 -0.24
N THR A 133 -11.08 4.40 -0.93
CA THR A 133 -12.21 5.30 -0.81
C THR A 133 -13.56 4.63 -1.00
N ASP A 134 -14.52 5.04 -0.17
CA ASP A 134 -15.95 4.69 -0.26
C ASP A 134 -16.74 5.56 -1.26
N GLY A 135 -16.09 6.05 -2.32
CA GLY A 135 -16.76 6.82 -3.37
C GLY A 135 -16.27 8.26 -3.55
N LEU A 136 -15.03 8.56 -3.19
CA LEU A 136 -14.37 9.82 -3.57
C LEU A 136 -14.00 9.76 -5.05
N LEU A 137 -14.84 10.39 -5.86
CA LEU A 137 -14.73 10.48 -7.32
C LEU A 137 -15.32 11.81 -7.82
N ARG A 138 -15.11 12.09 -9.10
CA ARG A 138 -15.62 13.30 -9.75
C ARG A 138 -17.15 13.36 -9.69
N ASP A 139 -17.69 14.56 -9.45
CA ASP A 139 -19.14 14.77 -9.38
C ASP A 139 -19.86 14.26 -10.65
N GLY A 140 -20.99 13.56 -10.45
CA GLY A 140 -21.79 12.99 -11.54
C GLY A 140 -21.42 11.57 -11.97
N TYR A 141 -20.35 10.99 -11.40
CA TYR A 141 -19.98 9.61 -11.61
C TYR A 141 -20.40 8.73 -10.43
N ALA A 142 -20.41 7.41 -10.63
CA ALA A 142 -20.62 6.42 -9.58
C ALA A 142 -19.84 5.15 -9.95
N VAL A 143 -19.39 4.42 -8.93
CA VAL A 143 -18.78 3.10 -9.09
C VAL A 143 -19.44 2.10 -8.16
N SER A 144 -19.53 0.86 -8.61
CA SER A 144 -19.95 -0.28 -7.79
C SER A 144 -18.72 -0.95 -7.15
N GLY A 145 -18.94 -1.78 -6.13
CA GLY A 145 -17.88 -2.55 -5.49
C GLY A 145 -16.96 -1.72 -4.59
N LEU A 146 -17.54 -0.90 -3.71
CA LEU A 146 -16.81 -0.15 -2.68
C LEU A 146 -16.29 -1.07 -1.55
N PRO A 147 -15.17 -0.73 -0.89
CA PRO A 147 -14.29 0.40 -1.19
C PRO A 147 -13.46 0.19 -2.47
N VAL A 148 -13.05 1.29 -3.11
CA VAL A 148 -12.19 1.26 -4.31
C VAL A 148 -10.83 1.92 -4.05
N HIS A 149 -9.82 1.53 -4.82
CA HIS A 149 -8.46 2.05 -4.72
C HIS A 149 -8.15 2.92 -5.93
N ARG A 150 -7.71 4.15 -5.68
CA ARG A 150 -7.52 5.15 -6.74
C ARG A 150 -6.24 5.93 -6.60
N CYS A 151 -5.70 6.37 -7.72
CA CYS A 151 -4.59 7.31 -7.76
C CYS A 151 -5.10 8.75 -7.66
N LEU A 152 -4.94 9.38 -6.50
CA LEU A 152 -5.40 10.76 -6.26
C LEU A 152 -4.22 11.67 -5.91
N ALA A 153 -4.26 12.91 -6.37
CA ALA A 153 -3.24 13.89 -6.05
C ALA A 153 -3.28 14.21 -4.54
N ALA A 154 -2.15 14.04 -3.87
CA ALA A 154 -2.03 14.22 -2.43
C ALA A 154 -1.01 15.32 -2.11
N ARG A 155 -1.38 16.23 -1.21
CA ARG A 155 -0.45 17.24 -0.69
C ARG A 155 -0.67 17.45 0.81
N CYS A 156 0.40 17.77 1.51
CA CYS A 156 0.32 18.14 2.92
C CYS A 156 0.32 19.67 3.07
N THR A 157 -0.50 20.19 3.99
CA THR A 157 -0.38 21.57 4.44
C THR A 157 0.85 21.74 5.32
N THR A 158 1.27 23.00 5.54
CA THR A 158 2.32 23.34 6.52
C THR A 158 1.97 22.91 7.94
N THR A 159 0.67 22.79 8.25
CA THR A 159 0.15 22.30 9.54
C THR A 159 0.03 20.77 9.59
N GLY A 160 0.54 20.05 8.59
CA GLY A 160 0.55 18.58 8.55
C GLY A 160 -0.80 17.92 8.21
N ARG A 161 -1.75 18.66 7.63
CA ARG A 161 -3.03 18.07 7.17
C ARG A 161 -2.89 17.55 5.75
N LEU A 162 -3.37 16.34 5.51
CA LEU A 162 -3.43 15.75 4.18
C LEU A 162 -4.61 16.35 3.41
N ILE A 163 -4.35 16.75 2.17
CA ILE A 163 -5.35 17.21 1.21
C ILE A 163 -5.29 16.29 0.01
N ILE A 164 -6.44 15.73 -0.33
CA ILE A 164 -6.63 14.91 -1.53
C ILE A 164 -7.43 15.71 -2.54
N THR A 165 -6.99 15.69 -3.79
CA THR A 165 -7.66 16.34 -4.92
C THR A 165 -8.18 15.27 -5.89
N VAL A 166 -9.42 15.48 -6.34
CA VAL A 166 -10.13 14.67 -7.34
C VAL A 166 -10.29 15.51 -8.60
N GLY A 167 -9.74 15.04 -9.71
CA GLY A 167 -9.60 15.82 -10.94
C GLY A 167 -8.80 17.10 -10.70
N ASP A 168 -9.21 18.19 -11.38
CA ASP A 168 -8.44 19.44 -11.37
C ASP A 168 -8.91 20.49 -10.35
N SER A 169 -10.00 20.24 -9.61
CA SER A 169 -10.68 21.32 -8.89
C SER A 169 -11.31 20.93 -7.55
N ALA A 170 -11.75 19.69 -7.35
CA ALA A 170 -12.36 19.28 -6.09
C ALA A 170 -11.29 18.78 -5.11
N SER A 171 -11.08 19.49 -4.00
CA SER A 171 -10.20 19.02 -2.92
C SER A 171 -10.95 18.80 -1.62
N ARG A 172 -10.47 17.84 -0.82
CA ARG A 172 -10.98 17.52 0.51
C ARG A 172 -9.81 17.43 1.47
N VAL A 173 -10.00 18.01 2.65
CA VAL A 173 -9.05 17.90 3.76
C VAL A 173 -9.37 16.61 4.50
N CYS A 174 -8.40 15.71 4.66
CA CYS A 174 -8.56 14.53 5.48
C CYS A 174 -8.55 14.96 6.96
N THR A 175 -9.67 14.79 7.64
CA THR A 175 -9.87 15.26 9.03
C THR A 175 -9.54 14.20 10.08
N SER A 176 -9.41 12.94 9.69
CA SER A 176 -9.01 11.82 10.55
C SER A 176 -7.75 11.14 10.01
N ARG A 177 -6.97 10.53 10.89
CA ARG A 177 -6.08 9.43 10.49
C ARG A 177 -6.99 8.25 10.17
N GLY A 178 -7.12 7.91 8.90
CA GLY A 178 -7.72 6.63 8.52
C GLY A 178 -6.87 5.49 9.06
N GLU A 179 -7.48 4.55 9.75
CA GLU A 179 -6.88 3.23 9.96
C GLU A 179 -7.14 2.46 8.66
N ARG A 180 -6.06 2.06 7.96
CA ARG A 180 -6.15 0.92 7.03
C ARG A 180 -6.38 -0.35 7.86
#